data_AF-A0A960F9L0-F1
#
_entry.id   AF-A0A960F9L0-F1
#
_cell.length_a   1.000
_cell.length_b   1.000
_cell.length_c   1.000
_cell.angle_alpha   90.00
_cell.angle_beta   90.00
_cell.angle_gamma   90.00
#
_symmetry.space_group_name_H-M   'P 1'
#
loop_
_entity.id
_entity.type
_entity.pdbx_description
1 polymer ?
#
loop_
_entity_poly.entity_id
_entity_poly.type
_entity_poly.pdbx_seq_one_letter_code
_entity_poly.pdbx_strand_id
1 'polypeptide(L)'
;MRRRPRSWFSLVTLMLLASACRADIGLDAAGATDDAGDMVIAIVGDAGERNDDTLAVASLVASTAASAVFTVGDNEYTTEGRTVGAYEESVGEVYGRWVDDGAFFPIPGDHDYGDRCDDPDEPADLDAYLEYFDLPLGPEDETYYDVRIGDVHVFALDAVPACHRDGGAKLDRQRAWLADAAVGSDASWKIALLHRPPYSSGASHGSDEDLRWDFAAWGIDMVVSGDDHVYERSTHDGVAYVVNGLGGVEAHEFDEPIGGSEVRDADEFGALFVIVTGDAADARFVTVDGVEIDRFPLGTATAVNGGSEGATAIDARPELSAASTWQWQLQGELDASYDVDVYDVDLFGTEPSAIAALHADGRIVVCYFSAGSYEGWRPDADAFAPGALGRTLDGFEDERWLDVRDPSVRAVAEGRLDLAAARGCDGVEPDNVDGYTNDTGFDLTADGQLDFNRFLAAAARERGLLIGLKNDLDQIDDLVSEFDFAVNEQCHEFDECDRYVAFVDEGKPVFNAEYARRVVDDPDGVCARSRELGLRTLILPIDLDASFRISCDG
;
A
#
# COMPACT_ATOMS: atom_id res chain seq x y z
N MET A 1 -22.02 16.31 13.20
CA MET A 1 -20.87 17.14 12.77
C MET A 1 -20.97 18.61 13.20
N ARG A 2 -22.10 19.15 13.68
CA ARG A 2 -22.15 20.54 14.20
C ARG A 2 -21.87 20.61 15.69
N ARG A 3 -21.02 21.55 16.13
CA ARG A 3 -20.85 21.82 17.56
C ARG A 3 -22.14 22.39 18.16
N ARG A 4 -22.69 21.73 19.18
CA ARG A 4 -23.86 22.25 19.92
C ARG A 4 -23.45 23.38 20.88
N PRO A 5 -24.21 24.48 20.98
CA PRO A 5 -23.89 25.55 21.91
C PRO A 5 -23.93 25.05 23.37
N ARG A 6 -22.84 25.29 24.12
CA ARG A 6 -22.70 24.91 25.53
C ARG A 6 -23.73 25.63 26.40
N SER A 7 -24.87 24.99 26.68
CA SER A 7 -25.75 25.45 27.76
C SER A 7 -25.17 25.04 29.13
N TRP A 8 -24.86 26.02 29.97
CA TRP A 8 -24.41 25.84 31.36
C TRP A 8 -25.32 24.89 32.16
N PHE A 9 -24.80 23.75 32.62
CA PHE A 9 -25.25 23.09 33.86
C PHE A 9 -24.08 22.39 34.58
N SER A 10 -24.06 22.55 35.91
CA SER A 10 -22.93 22.39 36.83
C SER A 10 -22.55 20.95 37.25
N LEU A 11 -21.24 20.74 37.40
CA LEU A 11 -20.49 19.98 38.43
C LEU A 11 -21.25 18.96 39.32
N VAL A 12 -20.86 17.68 39.25
CA VAL A 12 -20.45 16.85 40.43
C VAL A 12 -19.36 15.84 40.01
N THR A 13 -18.31 15.80 40.84
CA THR A 13 -17.06 15.05 40.87
C THR A 13 -17.15 13.51 40.96
N LEU A 14 -16.25 12.77 40.28
CA LEU A 14 -15.41 11.73 40.92
C LEU A 14 -14.17 11.37 40.07
N MET A 15 -12.98 11.57 40.65
CA MET A 15 -11.68 11.08 40.17
C MET A 15 -11.62 9.54 40.27
N LEU A 16 -11.19 8.88 39.20
CA LEU A 16 -10.51 7.58 39.23
C LEU A 16 -9.51 7.52 38.06
N LEU A 17 -8.36 6.91 38.33
CA LEU A 17 -7.13 6.88 37.53
C LEU A 17 -7.36 6.43 36.07
N ALA A 18 -6.89 7.23 35.11
CA ALA A 18 -6.81 6.86 33.71
C ALA A 18 -5.37 6.40 33.38
N SER A 19 -5.22 5.10 33.14
CA SER A 19 -4.25 4.59 32.16
C SER A 19 -4.93 4.79 30.80
N ALA A 20 -4.26 5.48 29.88
CA ALA A 20 -4.83 5.84 28.59
C ALA A 20 -5.10 4.58 27.73
N CYS A 21 -6.35 4.12 27.72
CA CYS A 21 -6.92 3.54 26.51
C CYS A 21 -7.37 4.73 25.66
N ARG A 22 -6.90 4.80 24.40
CA ARG A 22 -7.61 5.54 23.35
C ARG A 22 -9.03 4.97 23.32
N ALA A 23 -10.01 5.83 23.53
CA ALA A 23 -11.41 5.46 23.37
C ALA A 23 -11.70 5.53 21.88
N ASP A 24 -11.86 4.37 21.24
CA ASP A 24 -12.52 4.28 19.94
C ASP A 24 -13.94 4.83 20.11
N ILE A 25 -14.16 6.06 19.64
CA ILE A 25 -15.50 6.50 19.30
C ILE A 25 -15.80 5.85 17.96
N GLY A 26 -16.22 4.58 18.00
CA GLY A 26 -16.84 3.92 16.86
C GLY A 26 -18.12 4.67 16.52
N LEU A 27 -18.06 5.53 15.50
CA LEU A 27 -19.22 6.08 14.82
C LEU A 27 -19.87 4.95 14.01
N ASP A 28 -20.68 4.13 14.68
CA ASP A 28 -21.49 3.02 14.12
C ASP A 28 -22.58 3.48 13.12
N ALA A 29 -22.49 4.70 12.56
CA ALA A 29 -23.50 5.27 11.67
C ALA A 29 -23.07 5.36 10.18
N ALA A 30 -21.77 5.27 9.86
CA ALA A 30 -21.30 5.51 8.48
C ALA A 30 -21.23 4.25 7.59
N GLY A 31 -21.32 3.04 8.17
CA GLY A 31 -21.24 1.78 7.43
C GLY A 31 -22.56 1.28 6.83
N ALA A 32 -23.54 2.15 6.59
CA ALA A 32 -24.82 1.74 6.02
C ALA A 32 -24.66 1.37 4.54
N THR A 33 -25.07 0.16 4.19
CA THR A 33 -25.11 -0.31 2.81
C THR A 33 -26.46 0.00 2.16
N ASP A 34 -26.48 0.10 0.84
CA ASP A 34 -27.71 0.26 0.07
C ASP A 34 -28.54 -1.05 0.05
N ASP A 35 -29.70 -1.02 -0.61
CA ASP A 35 -30.59 -2.20 -0.73
C ASP A 35 -29.93 -3.38 -1.48
N ALA A 36 -28.84 -3.15 -2.22
CA ALA A 36 -28.03 -4.16 -2.89
C ALA A 36 -26.86 -4.67 -2.03
N GLY A 37 -26.55 -3.99 -0.92
CA GLY A 37 -25.44 -4.31 -0.03
C GLY A 37 -24.15 -3.53 -0.31
N ASP A 38 -24.20 -2.53 -1.19
CA ASP A 38 -23.06 -1.70 -1.57
C ASP A 38 -22.86 -0.55 -0.57
N MET A 39 -21.60 -0.23 -0.27
CA MET A 39 -21.25 0.97 0.50
C MET A 39 -20.84 2.08 -0.45
N VAL A 40 -21.38 3.29 -0.27
CA VAL A 40 -21.10 4.44 -1.14
C VAL A 40 -20.60 5.61 -0.30
N ILE A 41 -19.44 6.15 -0.68
CA ILE A 41 -18.88 7.40 -0.14
C ILE A 41 -18.89 8.43 -1.27
N ALA A 42 -19.38 9.65 -1.00
CA ALA A 42 -19.27 10.76 -1.93
C ALA A 42 -18.12 11.69 -1.52
N ILE A 43 -17.37 12.19 -2.49
CA ILE A 43 -16.29 13.16 -2.33
C ILE A 43 -16.59 14.36 -3.24
N VAL A 44 -16.61 15.56 -2.68
CA VAL A 44 -16.95 16.81 -3.38
C VAL A 44 -15.91 17.88 -3.08
N GLY A 45 -15.29 18.49 -4.09
CA GLY A 45 -14.42 19.66 -3.89
C GLY A 45 -15.14 20.96 -4.16
N ASP A 46 -14.68 22.06 -3.57
CA ASP A 46 -14.89 23.41 -4.12
C ASP A 46 -16.39 23.78 -4.25
N ALA A 47 -17.17 23.39 -3.24
CA ALA A 47 -18.63 23.55 -3.20
C ALA A 47 -19.09 24.64 -2.21
N GLY A 48 -18.17 25.46 -1.70
CA GLY A 48 -18.36 26.40 -0.59
C GLY A 48 -19.28 27.60 -0.84
N GLU A 49 -20.14 27.56 -1.84
CA GLU A 49 -21.16 28.58 -2.09
C GLU A 49 -22.53 27.91 -2.28
N ARG A 50 -23.57 28.44 -1.62
CA ARG A 50 -24.94 27.95 -1.83
C ARG A 50 -25.55 28.58 -3.10
N ASN A 51 -25.43 27.90 -4.22
CA ASN A 51 -25.98 28.33 -5.52
C ASN A 51 -26.78 27.20 -6.19
N ASP A 52 -27.31 27.42 -7.40
CA ASP A 52 -28.13 26.40 -8.09
C ASP A 52 -27.31 25.16 -8.49
N ASP A 53 -26.02 25.33 -8.81
CA ASP A 53 -25.13 24.27 -9.27
C ASP A 53 -24.63 23.40 -8.10
N THR A 54 -24.25 24.00 -6.96
CA THR A 54 -23.90 23.24 -5.75
C THR A 54 -25.10 22.49 -5.17
N LEU A 55 -26.31 23.04 -5.29
CA LEU A 55 -27.55 22.33 -4.96
C LEU A 55 -27.85 21.17 -5.93
N ALA A 56 -27.43 21.28 -7.20
CA ALA A 56 -27.54 20.21 -8.19
C ALA A 56 -26.56 19.06 -7.87
N VAL A 57 -25.31 19.38 -7.53
CA VAL A 57 -24.32 18.40 -7.06
C VAL A 57 -24.79 17.71 -5.78
N ALA A 58 -25.29 18.47 -4.80
CA ALA A 58 -25.86 17.89 -3.58
C ALA A 58 -27.09 17.00 -3.85
N SER A 59 -27.92 17.35 -4.84
CA SER A 59 -29.04 16.51 -5.29
C SER A 59 -28.57 15.23 -5.97
N LEU A 60 -27.49 15.28 -6.76
CA LEU A 60 -26.84 14.10 -7.32
C LEU A 60 -26.37 13.17 -6.19
N VAL A 61 -25.64 13.69 -5.21
CA VAL A 61 -25.19 12.90 -4.04
C VAL A 61 -26.39 12.30 -3.30
N ALA A 62 -27.44 13.07 -3.06
CA ALA A 62 -28.67 12.61 -2.39
C ALA A 62 -29.48 11.59 -3.20
N SER A 63 -29.28 11.51 -4.52
CA SER A 63 -29.89 10.50 -5.38
C SER A 63 -29.23 9.12 -5.26
N THR A 64 -28.04 9.07 -4.65
CA THR A 64 -27.32 7.84 -4.35
C THR A 64 -27.60 7.35 -2.93
N ALA A 65 -27.06 6.18 -2.58
CA ALA A 65 -27.06 5.65 -1.23
C ALA A 65 -25.86 6.10 -0.38
N ALA A 66 -25.23 7.24 -0.71
CA ALA A 66 -24.04 7.74 0.00
C ALA A 66 -24.22 7.74 1.52
N SER A 67 -23.43 6.93 2.21
CA SER A 67 -23.45 6.78 3.67
C SER A 67 -22.58 7.83 4.36
N ALA A 68 -21.63 8.40 3.63
CA ALA A 68 -20.81 9.53 4.06
C ALA A 68 -20.50 10.48 2.89
N VAL A 69 -20.25 11.74 3.24
CA VAL A 69 -19.78 12.77 2.31
C VAL A 69 -18.47 13.32 2.87
N PHE A 70 -17.45 13.38 2.03
CA PHE A 70 -16.20 14.08 2.31
C PHE A 70 -16.09 15.29 1.40
N THR A 71 -15.40 16.32 1.88
CA THR A 71 -14.99 17.41 1.00
C THR A 71 -13.47 17.53 0.94
N VAL A 72 -12.96 17.99 -0.21
CA VAL A 72 -11.52 18.19 -0.45
C VAL A 72 -11.14 19.68 -0.37
N GLY A 73 -11.77 20.42 0.53
CA GLY A 73 -11.48 21.83 0.80
C GLY A 73 -12.49 22.80 0.20
N ASP A 74 -12.27 24.07 0.50
CA ASP A 74 -13.07 25.22 0.09
C ASP A 74 -14.56 25.04 0.37
N ASN A 75 -14.84 24.86 1.65
CA ASN A 75 -16.19 24.65 2.16
C ASN A 75 -16.94 25.98 2.34
N GLU A 76 -16.24 27.12 2.25
CA GLU A 76 -16.83 28.45 2.36
C GLU A 76 -16.01 29.52 1.61
N TYR A 77 -16.58 30.07 0.53
CA TYR A 77 -15.94 31.10 -0.30
C TYR A 77 -16.13 32.55 0.19
N THR A 78 -16.87 32.78 1.28
CA THR A 78 -17.04 34.15 1.79
C THR A 78 -15.70 34.72 2.28
N THR A 79 -15.35 35.86 1.68
CA THR A 79 -14.06 36.54 1.83
C THR A 79 -14.06 37.53 3.00
N GLU A 80 -15.17 38.22 3.24
CA GLU A 80 -15.37 39.14 4.36
C GLU A 80 -16.40 38.62 5.35
N GLY A 81 -16.00 38.47 6.62
CA GLY A 81 -16.94 38.12 7.69
C GLY A 81 -17.36 36.64 7.66
N ARG A 82 -16.43 35.74 7.33
CA ARG A 82 -16.62 34.30 7.51
C ARG A 82 -17.04 34.01 8.95
N THR A 83 -18.20 33.42 9.11
CA THR A 83 -18.76 33.07 10.41
C THR A 83 -19.26 31.63 10.40
N VAL A 84 -19.54 31.10 11.58
CA VAL A 84 -20.33 29.86 11.75
C VAL A 84 -21.62 29.89 10.92
N GLY A 85 -22.23 31.06 10.73
CA GLY A 85 -23.43 31.21 9.91
C GLY A 85 -23.19 31.09 8.40
N ALA A 86 -21.97 31.36 7.92
CA ALA A 86 -21.61 31.17 6.51
C ALA A 86 -21.53 29.68 6.19
N TYR A 87 -20.79 28.90 7.00
CA TYR A 87 -20.77 27.44 6.92
C TYR A 87 -22.15 26.79 7.08
N GLU A 88 -23.05 27.40 7.86
CA GLU A 88 -24.43 26.94 7.91
C GLU A 88 -25.13 27.05 6.56
N GLU A 89 -24.89 28.12 5.80
CA GLU A 89 -25.48 28.36 4.50
C GLU A 89 -24.84 27.48 3.41
N SER A 90 -23.50 27.49 3.30
CA SER A 90 -22.75 26.76 2.27
C SER A 90 -22.75 25.25 2.47
N VAL A 91 -22.64 24.77 3.71
CA VAL A 91 -22.57 23.34 4.03
C VAL A 91 -23.84 22.84 4.70
N GLY A 92 -24.29 23.55 5.74
CA GLY A 92 -25.38 23.11 6.58
C GLY A 92 -26.72 22.98 5.85
N GLU A 93 -27.06 23.92 4.99
CA GLU A 93 -28.29 23.89 4.20
C GLU A 93 -28.20 23.00 2.96
N VAL A 94 -26.98 22.73 2.47
CA VAL A 94 -26.73 21.94 1.25
C VAL A 94 -26.60 20.45 1.56
N TYR A 95 -25.74 20.09 2.53
CA TYR A 95 -25.45 18.71 2.94
C TYR A 95 -26.01 18.36 4.33
N GLY A 96 -26.98 19.13 4.82
CA GLY A 96 -27.51 19.08 6.19
C GLY A 96 -27.86 17.69 6.71
N ARG A 97 -28.36 16.79 5.84
CA ARG A 97 -28.61 15.39 6.19
C ARG A 97 -27.37 14.72 6.80
N TRP A 98 -26.25 14.71 6.08
CA TRP A 98 -25.02 14.06 6.55
C TRP A 98 -24.38 14.82 7.71
N VAL A 99 -24.50 16.15 7.72
CA VAL A 99 -24.01 16.99 8.81
C VAL A 99 -24.73 16.66 10.14
N ASP A 100 -26.05 16.51 10.10
CA ASP A 100 -26.89 16.16 11.24
C ASP A 100 -26.67 14.70 11.68
N ASP A 101 -26.49 13.79 10.71
CA ASP A 101 -26.26 12.36 10.95
C ASP A 101 -24.84 12.04 11.44
N GLY A 102 -23.91 13.00 11.37
CA GLY A 102 -22.53 12.76 11.81
C GLY A 102 -21.63 12.11 10.74
N ALA A 103 -21.98 12.26 9.46
CA ALA A 103 -21.36 11.58 8.32
C ALA A 103 -20.86 12.56 7.24
N PHE A 104 -20.52 13.78 7.61
CA PHE A 104 -19.98 14.82 6.72
C PHE A 104 -18.57 15.22 7.18
N PHE A 105 -17.54 14.89 6.40
CA PHE A 105 -16.13 14.92 6.79
C PHE A 105 -15.34 15.89 5.91
N PRO A 106 -15.29 17.19 6.26
CA PRO A 106 -14.55 18.19 5.50
C PRO A 106 -13.06 18.20 5.86
N ILE A 107 -12.25 18.60 4.89
CA ILE A 107 -10.90 19.10 5.11
C ILE A 107 -10.86 20.60 4.79
N PRO A 108 -9.95 21.39 5.38
CA PRO A 108 -9.83 22.81 5.06
C PRO A 108 -9.11 23.01 3.71
N GLY A 109 -9.62 23.94 2.90
CA GLY A 109 -8.93 24.54 1.76
C GLY A 109 -8.37 25.94 2.05
N ASP A 110 -7.75 26.60 1.07
CA ASP A 110 -7.24 27.95 1.30
C ASP A 110 -8.36 28.96 1.52
N HIS A 111 -9.51 28.81 0.86
CA HIS A 111 -10.65 29.67 1.17
C HIS A 111 -11.20 29.42 2.58
N ASP A 112 -11.03 28.25 3.20
CA ASP A 112 -11.43 28.04 4.61
C ASP A 112 -10.54 28.82 5.59
N TYR A 113 -9.25 29.02 5.24
CA TYR A 113 -8.29 29.87 5.94
C TYR A 113 -8.43 31.36 5.60
N GLY A 114 -8.90 31.68 4.39
CA GLY A 114 -8.99 33.03 3.83
C GLY A 114 -8.30 33.12 2.47
N ASP A 115 -8.92 33.81 1.50
CA ASP A 115 -8.49 33.95 0.09
C ASP A 115 -7.02 34.35 -0.14
N ARG A 116 -6.34 34.86 0.89
CA ARG A 116 -4.96 35.30 0.80
C ARG A 116 -4.12 34.81 1.95
N CYS A 117 -3.89 33.51 1.98
CA CYS A 117 -2.95 32.90 2.92
C CYS A 117 -1.54 33.53 2.92
N ASP A 118 -1.12 34.17 1.83
CA ASP A 118 0.16 34.89 1.74
C ASP A 118 0.10 36.38 2.12
N ASP A 119 -1.08 36.96 2.33
CA ASP A 119 -1.22 38.39 2.66
C ASP A 119 -0.98 38.61 4.17
N PRO A 120 0.04 39.39 4.56
CA PRO A 120 0.33 39.67 5.97
C PRO A 120 -0.71 40.57 6.65
N ASP A 121 -1.55 41.27 5.87
CA ASP A 121 -2.59 42.16 6.37
C ASP A 121 -3.95 41.42 6.55
N GLU A 122 -4.09 40.22 6.00
CA GLU A 122 -5.25 39.32 6.13
C GLU A 122 -4.76 37.94 6.65
N PRO A 123 -4.55 37.79 7.97
CA PRO A 123 -4.01 36.55 8.51
C PRO A 123 -4.97 35.38 8.30
N ALA A 124 -4.45 34.28 7.75
CA ALA A 124 -5.13 33.00 7.68
C ALA A 124 -5.73 32.62 9.05
N ASP A 125 -7.02 32.29 9.06
CA ASP A 125 -7.83 32.01 10.25
C ASP A 125 -8.81 30.87 9.97
N LEU A 126 -8.81 29.87 10.85
CA LEU A 126 -9.66 28.68 10.77
C LEU A 126 -10.69 28.64 11.92
N ASP A 127 -10.83 29.70 12.71
CA ASP A 127 -11.68 29.73 13.90
C ASP A 127 -13.15 29.41 13.57
N ALA A 128 -13.70 30.01 12.51
CA ALA A 128 -15.10 29.77 12.11
C ALA A 128 -15.34 28.33 11.65
N TYR A 129 -14.38 27.74 10.94
CA TYR A 129 -14.41 26.33 10.52
C TYR A 129 -14.41 25.42 11.75
N LEU A 130 -13.44 25.62 12.65
CA LEU A 130 -13.29 24.82 13.87
C LEU A 130 -14.42 25.04 14.89
N GLU A 131 -15.11 26.19 14.84
CA GLU A 131 -16.30 26.44 15.65
C GLU A 131 -17.55 25.76 15.06
N TYR A 132 -17.67 25.70 13.73
CA TYR A 132 -18.81 25.06 13.06
C TYR A 132 -18.74 23.54 13.14
N PHE A 133 -17.61 22.96 12.70
CA PHE A 133 -17.42 21.52 12.62
C PHE A 133 -16.98 20.91 13.96
N ASP A 134 -17.45 19.69 14.21
CA ASP A 134 -17.12 18.81 15.33
C ASP A 134 -16.61 17.50 14.73
N LEU A 135 -15.30 17.48 14.44
CA LEU A 135 -14.63 16.42 13.67
C LEU A 135 -13.93 15.42 14.60
N PRO A 136 -13.54 14.23 14.09
CA PRO A 136 -12.70 13.32 14.84
C PRO A 136 -11.44 14.04 15.34
N LEU A 137 -11.08 13.80 16.60
CA LEU A 137 -9.86 14.37 17.17
C LEU A 137 -8.64 13.68 16.58
N GLY A 138 -7.90 14.40 15.74
CA GLY A 138 -6.63 13.96 15.21
C GLY A 138 -5.46 14.25 16.14
N PRO A 139 -4.22 14.04 15.66
CA PRO A 139 -3.01 14.32 16.43
C PRO A 139 -2.81 15.80 16.81
N GLU A 140 -3.39 16.73 16.05
CA GLU A 140 -3.35 18.17 16.30
C GLU A 140 -4.72 18.79 15.97
N ASP A 141 -5.58 18.79 16.99
CA ASP A 141 -6.96 19.29 16.94
C ASP A 141 -7.82 18.57 15.87
N GLU A 142 -8.76 19.30 15.26
CA GLU A 142 -9.76 18.79 14.31
C GLU A 142 -9.39 19.17 12.85
N THR A 143 -8.11 19.44 12.59
CA THR A 143 -7.65 19.95 11.28
C THR A 143 -7.24 18.85 10.31
N TYR A 144 -6.67 17.76 10.81
CA TYR A 144 -6.38 16.55 10.04
C TYR A 144 -6.65 15.32 10.92
N TYR A 145 -7.22 14.28 10.33
CA TYR A 145 -7.78 13.14 11.05
C TYR A 145 -7.98 11.95 10.11
N ASP A 146 -8.29 10.79 10.66
CA ASP A 146 -8.66 9.61 9.89
C ASP A 146 -10.07 9.13 10.22
N VAL A 147 -10.70 8.46 9.26
CA VAL A 147 -12.04 7.89 9.40
C VAL A 147 -12.08 6.53 8.72
N ARG A 148 -12.58 5.53 9.45
CA ARG A 148 -12.89 4.23 8.88
C ARG A 148 -14.37 4.09 8.57
N ILE A 149 -14.68 3.71 7.32
CA ILE A 149 -16.03 3.44 6.85
C ILE A 149 -16.01 2.07 6.16
N GLY A 150 -16.59 1.06 6.82
CA GLY A 150 -16.44 -0.32 6.37
C GLY A 150 -14.96 -0.70 6.31
N ASP A 151 -14.52 -1.12 5.13
CA ASP A 151 -13.11 -1.46 4.88
C ASP A 151 -12.35 -0.40 4.06
N VAL A 152 -12.91 0.81 4.00
CA VAL A 152 -12.22 1.99 3.46
C VAL A 152 -11.69 2.81 4.64
N HIS A 153 -10.41 3.17 4.58
CA HIS A 153 -9.77 4.09 5.51
C HIS A 153 -9.41 5.39 4.80
N VAL A 154 -10.03 6.48 5.24
CA VAL A 154 -9.83 7.81 4.65
C VAL A 154 -8.97 8.64 5.59
N PHE A 155 -7.90 9.22 5.06
CA PHE A 155 -6.99 10.13 5.76
C PHE A 155 -7.22 11.55 5.26
N ALA A 156 -7.80 12.39 6.11
CA ALA A 156 -8.10 13.78 5.84
C ALA A 156 -6.93 14.68 6.29
N LEU A 157 -6.36 15.45 5.36
CA LEU A 157 -5.17 16.28 5.59
C LEU A 157 -5.49 17.76 5.45
N ASP A 158 -4.93 18.56 6.35
CA ASP A 158 -4.82 20.01 6.22
C ASP A 158 -3.50 20.33 5.51
N ALA A 159 -3.40 19.95 4.24
CA ALA A 159 -2.19 20.14 3.44
C ALA A 159 -2.34 21.37 2.54
N VAL A 160 -2.41 22.55 3.17
CA VAL A 160 -2.44 23.87 2.49
C VAL A 160 -1.20 24.68 2.89
N PRO A 161 0.00 24.37 2.34
CA PRO A 161 1.27 24.88 2.87
C PRO A 161 1.37 26.40 2.95
N ALA A 162 0.78 27.12 1.98
CA ALA A 162 0.75 28.58 1.95
C ALA A 162 0.06 29.20 3.18
N CYS A 163 -0.90 28.50 3.77
CA CYS A 163 -1.65 28.97 4.94
C CYS A 163 -0.94 28.63 6.27
N HIS A 164 0.08 27.77 6.26
CA HIS A 164 0.77 27.33 7.47
C HIS A 164 1.90 28.30 7.85
N ARG A 165 1.72 29.01 8.98
CA ARG A 165 2.69 30.01 9.47
C ARG A 165 3.86 29.44 10.28
N ASP A 166 3.97 28.10 10.41
CA ASP A 166 4.97 27.44 11.25
C ASP A 166 6.22 26.96 10.48
N GLY A 167 6.39 27.44 9.24
CA GLY A 167 7.57 27.16 8.41
C GLY A 167 7.61 25.73 7.88
N GLY A 168 6.45 25.10 7.68
CA GLY A 168 6.31 23.74 7.17
C GLY A 168 6.27 22.65 8.24
N ALA A 169 6.44 23.01 9.51
CA ALA A 169 6.47 22.03 10.59
C ALA A 169 5.13 21.28 10.73
N LYS A 170 3.99 21.92 10.44
CA LYS A 170 2.67 21.27 10.43
C LYS A 170 2.57 20.27 9.30
N LEU A 171 3.08 20.63 8.13
CA LEU A 171 3.12 19.75 6.96
C LEU A 171 4.00 18.51 7.24
N ASP A 172 5.18 18.70 7.83
CA ASP A 172 6.07 17.59 8.22
C ASP A 172 5.42 16.64 9.23
N ARG A 173 4.69 17.17 10.22
CA ARG A 173 3.96 16.36 11.21
C ARG A 173 2.86 15.54 10.54
N GLN A 174 2.09 16.14 9.64
CA GLN A 174 1.02 15.44 8.91
C GLN A 174 1.58 14.37 7.98
N ARG A 175 2.65 14.66 7.26
CA ARG A 175 3.34 13.69 6.41
C ARG A 175 3.81 12.47 7.21
N ALA A 176 4.46 12.69 8.35
CA ALA A 176 4.94 11.61 9.21
C ALA A 176 3.78 10.82 9.83
N TRP A 177 2.71 11.50 10.25
CA TRP A 177 1.50 10.86 10.77
C TRP A 177 0.82 9.99 9.71
N LEU A 178 0.63 10.50 8.50
CA LEU A 178 0.01 9.76 7.41
C LEU A 178 0.81 8.51 7.07
N ALA A 179 2.14 8.63 6.96
CA ALA A 179 3.01 7.50 6.71
C ALA A 179 2.81 6.38 7.74
N ASP A 180 2.80 6.71 9.03
CA ASP A 180 2.59 5.75 10.12
C ASP A 180 1.17 5.17 10.12
N ALA A 181 0.15 6.03 9.98
CA ALA A 181 -1.26 5.65 10.05
C ALA A 181 -1.70 4.80 8.85
N ALA A 182 -1.23 5.13 7.65
CA ALA A 182 -1.55 4.39 6.44
C ALA A 182 -0.83 3.04 6.40
N VAL A 183 0.46 2.98 6.76
CA VAL A 183 1.20 1.72 6.87
C VAL A 183 0.60 0.82 7.95
N GLY A 184 0.21 1.39 9.10
CA GLY A 184 -0.42 0.65 10.20
C GLY A 184 -1.88 0.24 9.96
N SER A 185 -2.49 0.68 8.85
CA SER A 185 -3.87 0.34 8.53
C SER A 185 -4.00 -1.00 7.82
N ASP A 186 -4.94 -1.82 8.31
CA ASP A 186 -5.38 -3.09 7.73
C ASP A 186 -6.61 -2.95 6.81
N ALA A 187 -6.92 -1.74 6.32
CA ALA A 187 -8.05 -1.51 5.43
C ALA A 187 -7.71 -1.94 4.01
N SER A 188 -8.66 -2.59 3.33
CA SER A 188 -8.50 -3.01 1.92
C SER A 188 -8.34 -1.83 0.97
N TRP A 189 -8.93 -0.68 1.29
CA TRP A 189 -8.79 0.54 0.49
C TRP A 189 -8.43 1.74 1.35
N LYS A 190 -7.40 2.47 0.95
CA LYS A 190 -6.85 3.62 1.66
C LYS A 190 -6.85 4.86 0.77
N ILE A 191 -7.47 5.93 1.24
CA ILE A 191 -7.66 7.16 0.47
C ILE A 191 -7.07 8.34 1.24
N ALA A 192 -6.21 9.13 0.61
CA ALA A 192 -5.75 10.40 1.16
C ALA A 192 -6.51 11.57 0.53
N LEU A 193 -7.01 12.48 1.36
CA LEU A 193 -7.67 13.71 0.94
C LEU A 193 -6.81 14.90 1.31
N LEU A 194 -6.52 15.77 0.35
CA LEU A 194 -5.83 17.04 0.57
C LEU A 194 -6.31 18.08 -0.43
N HIS A 195 -6.40 19.35 -0.03
CA HIS A 195 -7.00 20.36 -0.89
C HIS A 195 -6.17 20.69 -2.15
N ARG A 196 -4.90 21.05 -1.99
CA ARG A 196 -4.02 21.44 -3.09
C ARG A 196 -3.52 20.21 -3.87
N PRO A 197 -3.63 20.14 -5.21
CA PRO A 197 -3.30 18.92 -5.95
C PRO A 197 -1.78 18.71 -6.12
N PRO A 198 -1.21 17.54 -5.77
CA PRO A 198 0.20 17.23 -6.06
C PRO A 198 0.52 17.21 -7.57
N TYR A 199 -0.51 16.88 -8.35
CA TYR A 199 -0.51 16.75 -9.80
C TYR A 199 -1.80 17.34 -10.34
N SER A 200 -1.70 18.38 -11.16
CA SER A 200 -2.82 19.01 -11.87
C SER A 200 -2.34 19.65 -13.16
N SER A 201 -3.16 19.53 -14.21
CA SER A 201 -3.08 20.24 -15.48
C SER A 201 -3.97 21.49 -15.51
N GLY A 202 -4.60 21.88 -14.41
CA GLY A 202 -5.40 23.10 -14.33
C GLY A 202 -4.55 24.34 -14.61
N ALA A 203 -5.10 25.28 -15.39
CA ALA A 203 -4.39 26.51 -15.77
C ALA A 203 -4.45 27.60 -14.68
N SER A 204 -5.32 27.43 -13.68
CA SER A 204 -5.52 28.42 -12.61
C SER A 204 -4.50 28.23 -11.48
N HIS A 205 -4.41 27.02 -10.91
CA HIS A 205 -3.55 26.74 -9.75
C HIS A 205 -2.41 25.77 -10.09
N GLY A 206 -2.71 24.67 -10.78
CA GLY A 206 -1.74 23.67 -11.21
C GLY A 206 -1.17 22.84 -10.07
N SER A 207 -0.06 22.14 -10.35
CA SER A 207 0.53 21.18 -9.39
C SER A 207 1.25 21.86 -8.21
N ASP A 208 1.07 21.32 -7.00
CA ASP A 208 1.84 21.63 -5.79
C ASP A 208 2.89 20.52 -5.52
N GLU A 209 4.14 20.78 -5.90
CA GLU A 209 5.19 19.75 -5.85
C GLU A 209 5.62 19.37 -4.42
N ASP A 210 5.39 20.24 -3.43
CA ASP A 210 5.74 19.98 -2.02
C ASP A 210 4.86 18.88 -1.40
N LEU A 211 3.74 18.57 -2.07
CA LEU A 211 2.77 17.54 -1.68
C LEU A 211 2.96 16.21 -2.41
N ARG A 212 3.98 16.08 -3.29
CA ARG A 212 4.33 14.81 -3.95
C ARG A 212 5.05 13.87 -2.99
N TRP A 213 4.29 13.33 -2.04
CA TRP A 213 4.79 12.37 -1.06
C TRP A 213 4.73 10.94 -1.58
N ASP A 214 5.31 10.02 -0.81
CA ASP A 214 5.42 8.61 -1.17
C ASP A 214 4.14 7.84 -0.79
N PHE A 215 3.00 8.32 -1.29
CA PHE A 215 1.68 7.75 -1.03
C PHE A 215 1.62 6.27 -1.43
N ALA A 216 2.32 5.91 -2.51
CA ALA A 216 2.45 4.53 -2.99
C ALA A 216 3.11 3.63 -1.92
N ALA A 217 4.25 4.04 -1.35
CA ALA A 217 4.92 3.26 -0.31
C ALA A 217 4.12 3.16 1.01
N TRP A 218 3.15 4.04 1.22
CA TRP A 218 2.26 4.00 2.39
C TRP A 218 0.97 3.20 2.13
N GLY A 219 0.84 2.62 0.93
CA GLY A 219 -0.30 1.81 0.53
C GLY A 219 -1.58 2.62 0.28
N ILE A 220 -1.46 3.91 -0.04
CA ILE A 220 -2.60 4.74 -0.44
C ILE A 220 -2.98 4.39 -1.88
N ASP A 221 -4.24 4.02 -2.11
CA ASP A 221 -4.76 3.65 -3.43
C ASP A 221 -5.12 4.87 -4.28
N MET A 222 -5.63 5.91 -3.60
CA MET A 222 -6.10 7.12 -4.25
C MET A 222 -5.83 8.36 -3.41
N VAL A 223 -5.36 9.39 -4.08
CA VAL A 223 -5.21 10.74 -3.54
C VAL A 223 -6.24 11.64 -4.23
N VAL A 224 -7.08 12.33 -3.47
CA VAL A 224 -8.11 13.24 -4.01
C VAL A 224 -7.88 14.67 -3.52
N SER A 225 -7.95 15.60 -4.46
CA SER A 225 -7.75 17.04 -4.26
C SER A 225 -8.82 17.90 -4.94
N GLY A 226 -8.85 19.18 -4.60
CA GLY A 226 -9.70 20.21 -5.18
C GLY A 226 -8.86 21.34 -5.75
N ASP A 227 -9.18 22.60 -5.40
CA ASP A 227 -8.45 23.85 -5.71
C ASP A 227 -8.47 24.23 -7.19
N ASP A 228 -8.01 23.35 -8.08
CA ASP A 228 -8.34 23.50 -9.50
C ASP A 228 -9.76 23.00 -9.75
N HIS A 229 -10.65 23.92 -10.18
CA HIS A 229 -12.05 23.62 -10.47
C HIS A 229 -12.23 22.88 -11.80
N VAL A 230 -11.65 21.69 -11.86
CA VAL A 230 -11.71 20.72 -12.95
C VAL A 230 -11.84 19.32 -12.37
N TYR A 231 -12.23 18.37 -13.21
CA TYR A 231 -12.02 16.96 -12.95
C TYR A 231 -10.82 16.47 -13.73
N GLU A 232 -9.82 15.91 -13.04
CA GLU A 232 -8.69 15.26 -13.70
C GLU A 232 -8.30 14.00 -12.92
N ARG A 233 -8.12 12.89 -13.64
CA ARG A 233 -7.40 11.72 -13.10
C ARG A 233 -6.05 11.60 -13.80
N SER A 234 -5.03 11.40 -12.97
CA SER A 234 -3.69 10.99 -13.38
C SER A 234 -3.21 9.80 -12.56
N THR A 235 -2.22 9.07 -13.06
CA THR A 235 -1.59 7.96 -12.34
C THR A 235 -0.10 8.19 -12.18
N HIS A 236 0.39 8.11 -10.96
CA HIS A 236 1.81 8.23 -10.61
C HIS A 236 2.19 7.14 -9.61
N ASP A 237 3.25 6.39 -9.90
CA ASP A 237 3.74 5.30 -9.05
C ASP A 237 2.65 4.27 -8.67
N GLY A 238 1.69 4.04 -9.58
CA GLY A 238 0.57 3.11 -9.38
C GLY A 238 -0.59 3.66 -8.56
N VAL A 239 -0.49 4.89 -8.03
CA VAL A 239 -1.54 5.57 -7.26
C VAL A 239 -2.36 6.47 -8.18
N ALA A 240 -3.68 6.43 -8.02
CA ALA A 240 -4.57 7.35 -8.71
C ALA A 240 -4.59 8.71 -8.00
N TYR A 241 -4.29 9.78 -8.73
CA TYR A 241 -4.43 11.16 -8.26
C TYR A 241 -5.61 11.79 -8.97
N VAL A 242 -6.57 12.29 -8.20
CA VAL A 242 -7.81 12.87 -8.70
C VAL A 242 -7.92 14.32 -8.25
N VAL A 243 -7.98 15.25 -9.20
CA VAL A 243 -8.48 16.61 -8.98
C VAL A 243 -10.00 16.55 -9.18
N ASN A 244 -10.76 16.99 -8.19
CA ASN A 244 -12.22 16.92 -8.12
C ASN A 244 -12.80 18.25 -7.64
N GLY A 245 -12.48 19.34 -8.35
CA GLY A 245 -12.93 20.69 -7.98
C GLY A 245 -14.21 21.16 -8.65
N LEU A 246 -15.01 20.24 -9.20
CA LEU A 246 -16.24 20.55 -9.92
C LEU A 246 -17.50 20.46 -9.04
N GLY A 247 -17.43 20.88 -7.77
CA GLY A 247 -18.54 20.80 -6.83
C GLY A 247 -19.65 21.84 -7.00
N GLY A 248 -19.53 22.75 -7.98
CA GLY A 248 -20.58 23.71 -8.35
C GLY A 248 -20.19 25.18 -8.23
N VAL A 249 -18.91 25.49 -8.09
CA VAL A 249 -18.38 26.86 -8.17
C VAL A 249 -17.43 26.93 -9.37
N GLU A 250 -17.66 27.89 -10.27
CA GLU A 250 -16.85 28.26 -11.47
C GLU A 250 -15.85 27.22 -12.00
N ALA A 251 -16.10 26.60 -13.15
CA ALA A 251 -15.11 25.70 -13.77
C ALA A 251 -13.89 26.44 -14.34
N HIS A 252 -12.69 25.88 -14.13
CA HIS A 252 -11.42 26.39 -14.64
C HIS A 252 -11.07 25.82 -16.04
N GLU A 253 -10.08 26.42 -16.70
CA GLU A 253 -9.52 25.90 -17.95
C GLU A 253 -8.31 24.98 -17.67
N PHE A 254 -8.00 24.11 -18.64
CA PHE A 254 -6.79 23.28 -18.62
C PHE A 254 -5.62 23.92 -19.38
N ASP A 255 -4.41 23.68 -18.88
CA ASP A 255 -3.15 23.89 -19.57
C ASP A 255 -2.69 22.59 -20.31
N GLU A 256 -1.41 22.54 -20.74
CA GLU A 256 -0.83 21.32 -21.29
C GLU A 256 -0.94 20.17 -20.28
N PRO A 257 -1.43 18.98 -20.70
CA PRO A 257 -1.57 17.87 -19.78
C PRO A 257 -0.23 17.44 -19.19
N ILE A 258 -0.20 17.28 -17.87
CA ILE A 258 0.95 16.73 -17.15
C ILE A 258 1.18 15.26 -17.55
N GLY A 259 2.40 14.77 -17.32
CA GLY A 259 2.69 13.34 -17.48
C GLY A 259 1.81 12.52 -16.54
N GLY A 260 1.28 11.38 -17.00
CA GLY A 260 0.38 10.55 -16.20
C GLY A 260 -1.09 10.96 -16.24
N SER A 261 -1.46 12.12 -16.81
CA SER A 261 -2.86 12.51 -17.03
C SER A 261 -3.59 11.56 -17.98
N GLU A 262 -4.77 11.08 -17.57
CA GLU A 262 -5.56 10.05 -18.27
C GLU A 262 -6.95 10.54 -18.68
N VAL A 263 -7.64 11.23 -17.77
CA VAL A 263 -9.00 11.75 -17.99
C VAL A 263 -9.06 13.19 -17.49
N ARG A 264 -9.71 14.06 -18.26
CA ARG A 264 -9.89 15.48 -17.95
C ARG A 264 -11.28 15.93 -18.38
N ASP A 265 -11.99 16.62 -17.51
CA ASP A 265 -13.28 17.27 -17.78
C ASP A 265 -13.34 18.59 -17.02
N ALA A 266 -13.91 19.61 -17.65
CA ALA A 266 -14.21 20.90 -17.04
C ALA A 266 -15.52 21.47 -17.58
N ASP A 267 -16.34 20.60 -18.21
CA ASP A 267 -17.51 21.02 -18.97
C ASP A 267 -18.77 21.02 -18.09
N GLU A 268 -18.85 20.14 -17.08
CA GLU A 268 -20.03 20.01 -16.22
C GLU A 268 -19.68 19.65 -14.77
N PHE A 269 -20.46 20.18 -13.82
CA PHE A 269 -20.27 19.94 -12.39
C PHE A 269 -20.66 18.51 -11.99
N GLY A 270 -20.08 17.99 -10.91
CA GLY A 270 -20.27 16.61 -10.50
C GLY A 270 -19.71 16.27 -9.13
N ALA A 271 -19.70 14.97 -8.84
CA ALA A 271 -19.11 14.42 -7.62
C ALA A 271 -18.40 13.10 -7.91
N LEU A 272 -17.36 12.82 -7.13
CA LEU A 272 -16.65 11.55 -7.13
C LEU A 272 -17.33 10.61 -6.12
N PHE A 273 -17.60 9.38 -6.54
CA PHE A 273 -18.20 8.34 -5.70
C PHE A 273 -17.25 7.17 -5.56
N VAL A 274 -16.95 6.77 -4.33
CA VAL A 274 -16.29 5.50 -4.03
C VAL A 274 -17.35 4.48 -3.66
N ILE A 275 -17.43 3.42 -4.46
CA ILE A 275 -18.46 2.38 -4.34
C ILE A 275 -17.77 1.07 -4.03
N VAL A 276 -18.10 0.48 -2.89
CA VAL A 276 -17.60 -0.82 -2.45
C VAL A 276 -18.69 -1.87 -2.57
N THR A 277 -18.40 -2.92 -3.34
CA THR A 277 -19.29 -4.06 -3.59
C THR A 277 -18.57 -5.35 -3.27
N GLY A 278 -18.82 -5.91 -2.08
CA GLY A 278 -18.09 -7.08 -1.60
C GLY A 278 -16.61 -6.77 -1.41
N ASP A 279 -15.75 -7.48 -2.14
CA ASP A 279 -14.28 -7.37 -2.05
C ASP A 279 -13.69 -6.48 -3.16
N ALA A 280 -14.50 -5.64 -3.79
CA ALA A 280 -14.07 -4.72 -4.84
C ALA A 280 -14.54 -3.30 -4.52
N ALA A 281 -13.71 -2.32 -4.87
CA ALA A 281 -14.06 -0.91 -4.81
C ALA A 281 -13.73 -0.22 -6.13
N ASP A 282 -14.59 0.70 -6.56
CA ASP A 282 -14.34 1.57 -7.69
C ASP A 282 -14.68 3.02 -7.36
N ALA A 283 -13.94 3.93 -7.98
CA ALA A 283 -14.18 5.36 -7.95
C ALA A 283 -14.83 5.80 -9.27
N ARG A 284 -15.86 6.65 -9.20
CA ARG A 284 -16.61 7.14 -10.36
C ARG A 284 -16.85 8.63 -10.26
N PHE A 285 -16.48 9.39 -11.28
CA PHE A 285 -16.92 10.77 -11.38
C PHE A 285 -18.18 10.85 -12.23
N VAL A 286 -19.24 11.39 -11.64
CA VAL A 286 -20.55 11.51 -12.27
C VAL A 286 -20.99 12.96 -12.23
N THR A 287 -21.44 13.48 -13.37
CA THR A 287 -21.93 14.86 -13.49
C THR A 287 -23.37 14.99 -12.98
N VAL A 288 -23.82 16.23 -12.74
CA VAL A 288 -25.20 16.54 -12.33
C VAL A 288 -26.27 16.08 -13.33
N ASP A 289 -25.90 15.91 -14.60
CA ASP A 289 -26.73 15.33 -15.65
C ASP A 289 -26.79 13.79 -15.62
N GLY A 290 -26.07 13.17 -14.70
CA GLY A 290 -25.99 11.71 -14.54
C GLY A 290 -25.05 11.03 -15.54
N VAL A 291 -24.10 11.76 -16.12
CA VAL A 291 -23.10 11.20 -17.03
C VAL A 291 -21.89 10.75 -16.23
N GLU A 292 -21.53 9.47 -16.35
CA GLU A 292 -20.26 8.95 -15.83
C GLU A 292 -19.13 9.35 -16.79
N ILE A 293 -18.25 10.25 -16.33
CA ILE A 293 -17.10 10.73 -17.09
C ILE A 293 -15.93 9.75 -16.96
N ASP A 294 -15.77 9.18 -15.77
CA ASP A 294 -14.67 8.29 -15.46
C ASP A 294 -15.08 7.24 -14.44
N ARG A 295 -14.40 6.09 -14.53
CA ARG A 295 -14.51 4.98 -13.61
C ARG A 295 -13.20 4.20 -13.58
N PHE A 296 -12.69 3.98 -12.38
CA PHE A 296 -11.46 3.21 -12.17
C PHE A 296 -11.54 2.43 -10.85
N PRO A 297 -10.92 1.25 -10.75
CA PRO A 297 -10.88 0.50 -9.50
C PRO A 297 -9.99 1.18 -8.47
N LEU A 298 -10.32 0.99 -7.19
CA LEU A 298 -9.44 1.25 -6.06
C LEU A 298 -8.70 -0.04 -5.72
N GLY A 299 -7.39 0.05 -5.49
CA GLY A 299 -6.51 -1.11 -5.41
C GLY A 299 -6.06 -1.61 -6.79
N THR A 300 -5.05 -2.46 -6.82
CA THR A 300 -4.44 -2.95 -8.07
C THR A 300 -5.42 -3.81 -8.86
N ALA A 301 -5.70 -3.40 -10.09
CA ALA A 301 -6.56 -4.12 -11.02
C ALA A 301 -5.93 -5.47 -11.44
N THR A 302 -6.34 -6.57 -10.81
CA THR A 302 -6.20 -7.89 -11.43
C THR A 302 -7.20 -8.00 -12.57
N ALA A 303 -6.68 -8.04 -13.81
CA ALA A 303 -7.48 -8.14 -15.02
C ALA A 303 -8.36 -9.40 -15.03
N VAL A 304 -9.66 -9.22 -14.75
CA VAL A 304 -10.68 -10.20 -15.16
C VAL A 304 -11.05 -9.87 -16.60
N ASN A 305 -10.65 -10.70 -17.56
CA ASN A 305 -11.27 -10.67 -18.88
C ASN A 305 -11.51 -12.08 -19.44
N GLY A 306 -12.76 -12.49 -19.39
CA GLY A 306 -13.31 -13.47 -20.33
C GLY A 306 -13.83 -12.78 -21.58
N GLY A 307 -13.04 -12.76 -22.65
CA GLY A 307 -13.41 -12.53 -24.08
C GLY A 307 -14.01 -11.17 -24.47
N SER A 308 -13.64 -10.51 -25.57
CA SER A 308 -13.00 -10.96 -26.81
C SER A 308 -12.40 -9.76 -27.57
N GLU A 309 -11.28 -10.03 -28.26
CA GLU A 309 -10.65 -9.25 -29.33
C GLU A 309 -10.16 -7.82 -29.03
N GLY A 310 -8.87 -7.73 -28.71
CA GLY A 310 -8.00 -6.64 -29.19
C GLY A 310 -7.54 -5.60 -28.17
N ALA A 311 -6.82 -6.01 -27.13
CA ALA A 311 -6.00 -5.09 -26.32
C ALA A 311 -4.66 -5.77 -25.98
N THR A 312 -3.56 -5.04 -26.18
CA THR A 312 -2.18 -5.49 -25.97
C THR A 312 -1.78 -5.40 -24.49
N ALA A 313 -1.31 -6.54 -23.96
CA ALA A 313 -0.68 -6.87 -22.68
C ALA A 313 -0.44 -5.76 -21.63
N ILE A 314 -1.04 -5.95 -20.45
CA ILE A 314 -0.58 -5.43 -19.16
C ILE A 314 0.17 -6.59 -18.46
N ASP A 315 1.32 -6.29 -17.87
CA ASP A 315 2.43 -7.21 -17.58
C ASP A 315 2.04 -8.43 -16.72
N ALA A 316 2.41 -9.62 -17.18
CA ALA A 316 2.20 -10.87 -16.47
C ALA A 316 3.37 -11.12 -15.50
N ARG A 317 3.10 -11.73 -14.33
CA ARG A 317 4.16 -12.25 -13.44
C ARG A 317 5.20 -13.01 -14.28
N PRO A 318 6.51 -12.72 -14.15
CA PRO A 318 7.51 -13.29 -15.02
C PRO A 318 7.48 -14.82 -14.97
N GLU A 319 7.57 -15.46 -16.13
CA GLU A 319 7.56 -16.93 -16.23
C GLU A 319 8.97 -17.49 -16.10
N LEU A 320 9.18 -18.36 -15.11
CA LEU A 320 10.38 -19.19 -15.01
C LEU A 320 10.21 -20.47 -15.80
N SER A 321 11.33 -21.03 -16.25
CA SER A 321 11.37 -22.36 -16.83
C SER A 321 12.47 -23.19 -16.16
N ALA A 322 12.41 -24.51 -16.29
CA ALA A 322 13.49 -25.41 -15.86
C ALA A 322 14.86 -25.05 -16.47
N ALA A 323 14.90 -24.26 -17.55
CA ALA A 323 16.12 -23.79 -18.19
C ALA A 323 16.63 -22.42 -17.68
N SER A 324 15.89 -21.72 -16.81
CA SER A 324 16.30 -20.42 -16.28
C SER A 324 17.63 -20.55 -15.51
N THR A 325 18.64 -19.80 -15.95
CA THR A 325 19.95 -19.64 -15.29
C THR A 325 19.82 -18.70 -14.08
N TRP A 326 20.74 -18.79 -13.12
CA TRP A 326 20.66 -17.94 -11.94
C TRP A 326 22.02 -17.52 -11.35
N GLN A 327 21.95 -16.54 -10.46
CA GLN A 327 23.01 -16.09 -9.57
C GLN A 327 22.45 -15.87 -8.17
N TRP A 328 23.15 -16.33 -7.14
CA TRP A 328 22.78 -16.13 -5.74
C TRP A 328 23.87 -15.36 -5.00
N GLN A 329 23.52 -14.24 -4.39
CA GLN A 329 24.44 -13.42 -3.62
C GLN A 329 23.70 -12.64 -2.53
N LEU A 330 23.95 -12.99 -1.28
CA LEU A 330 23.28 -12.38 -0.12
C LEU A 330 24.19 -11.41 0.64
N GLN A 331 25.49 -11.40 0.35
CA GLN A 331 26.48 -10.57 1.04
C GLN A 331 27.40 -9.82 0.07
N GLY A 332 28.02 -8.75 0.58
CA GLY A 332 28.96 -7.93 -0.17
C GLY A 332 28.30 -6.99 -1.18
N GLU A 333 29.11 -6.36 -2.02
CA GLU A 333 28.63 -5.54 -3.14
C GLU A 333 28.16 -6.46 -4.27
N LEU A 334 26.92 -6.27 -4.75
CA LEU A 334 26.30 -7.13 -5.76
C LEU A 334 27.12 -7.18 -7.06
N ASP A 335 27.54 -8.38 -7.48
CA ASP A 335 28.20 -8.61 -8.77
C ASP A 335 27.14 -8.84 -9.88
N ALA A 336 26.67 -7.73 -10.46
CA ALA A 336 25.71 -7.73 -11.55
C ALA A 336 26.31 -8.08 -12.93
N SER A 337 27.54 -8.63 -13.00
CA SER A 337 28.20 -8.90 -14.28
C SER A 337 27.85 -10.24 -14.94
N TYR A 338 27.12 -11.12 -14.25
CA TYR A 338 26.74 -12.43 -14.75
C TYR A 338 25.51 -12.35 -15.67
N ASP A 339 25.65 -12.87 -16.89
CA ASP A 339 24.54 -12.97 -17.85
C ASP A 339 23.66 -14.18 -17.51
N VAL A 340 22.72 -13.98 -16.60
CA VAL A 340 21.79 -15.01 -16.10
C VAL A 340 20.35 -14.51 -16.10
N ASP A 341 19.37 -15.40 -16.04
CA ASP A 341 17.95 -15.02 -16.09
C ASP A 341 17.48 -14.48 -14.73
N VAL A 342 17.94 -15.08 -13.63
CA VAL A 342 17.50 -14.78 -12.26
C VAL A 342 18.66 -14.34 -11.37
N TYR A 343 18.44 -13.28 -10.58
CA TYR A 343 19.30 -12.87 -9.49
C TYR A 343 18.55 -13.04 -8.16
N ASP A 344 19.09 -13.85 -7.26
CA ASP A 344 18.59 -14.02 -5.91
C ASP A 344 19.47 -13.23 -4.94
N VAL A 345 18.89 -12.24 -4.26
CA VAL A 345 19.58 -11.20 -3.49
C VAL A 345 18.92 -10.95 -2.15
N ASP A 346 19.65 -10.43 -1.15
CA ASP A 346 19.06 -10.14 0.16
C ASP A 346 18.02 -9.01 0.09
N LEU A 347 16.81 -9.26 0.61
CA LEU A 347 15.69 -8.32 0.60
C LEU A 347 16.04 -6.97 1.23
N PHE A 348 16.76 -6.96 2.34
CA PHE A 348 17.00 -5.75 3.13
C PHE A 348 18.29 -5.05 2.72
N GLY A 349 19.34 -5.82 2.44
CA GLY A 349 20.70 -5.37 2.16
C GLY A 349 20.92 -4.91 0.72
N THR A 350 20.03 -5.26 -0.20
CA THR A 350 20.12 -4.83 -1.60
C THR A 350 19.43 -3.47 -1.78
N GLU A 351 20.16 -2.51 -2.35
CA GLU A 351 19.64 -1.19 -2.67
C GLU A 351 18.59 -1.26 -3.80
N PRO A 352 17.47 -0.52 -3.72
CA PRO A 352 16.45 -0.52 -4.78
C PRO A 352 17.00 -0.13 -6.17
N SER A 353 18.02 0.73 -6.21
CA SER A 353 18.68 1.11 -7.46
C SER A 353 19.43 -0.05 -8.13
N ALA A 354 19.92 -1.02 -7.37
CA ALA A 354 20.55 -2.22 -7.91
C ALA A 354 19.50 -3.19 -8.50
N ILE A 355 18.35 -3.34 -7.83
CA ILE A 355 17.20 -4.11 -8.34
C ILE A 355 16.72 -3.50 -9.68
N ALA A 356 16.51 -2.18 -9.72
CA ALA A 356 16.12 -1.49 -10.94
C ALA A 356 17.14 -1.63 -12.08
N ALA A 357 18.44 -1.67 -11.76
CA ALA A 357 19.49 -1.89 -12.75
C ALA A 357 19.45 -3.31 -13.33
N LEU A 358 19.20 -4.33 -12.50
CA LEU A 358 19.00 -5.71 -12.96
C LEU A 358 17.77 -5.82 -13.85
N HIS A 359 16.65 -5.19 -13.48
CA HIS A 359 15.46 -5.13 -14.33
C HIS A 359 15.70 -4.45 -15.67
N ALA A 360 16.47 -3.36 -15.70
CA ALA A 360 16.83 -2.68 -16.94
C ALA A 360 17.62 -3.58 -17.91
N ASP A 361 18.33 -4.58 -17.38
CA ASP A 361 19.04 -5.61 -18.13
C ASP A 361 18.15 -6.85 -18.44
N GLY A 362 16.86 -6.79 -18.13
CA GLY A 362 15.88 -7.85 -18.39
C GLY A 362 15.99 -9.06 -17.46
N ARG A 363 16.58 -8.88 -16.28
CA ARG A 363 16.75 -9.92 -15.26
C ARG A 363 15.50 -10.02 -14.38
N ILE A 364 15.22 -11.22 -13.88
CA ILE A 364 14.25 -11.48 -12.82
C ILE A 364 14.98 -11.37 -11.48
N VAL A 365 14.41 -10.65 -10.50
CA VAL A 365 14.99 -10.47 -9.17
C VAL A 365 14.18 -11.21 -8.12
N VAL A 366 14.79 -12.21 -7.49
CA VAL A 366 14.26 -12.91 -6.31
C VAL A 366 14.88 -12.29 -5.06
N CYS A 367 14.07 -12.03 -4.04
CA CYS A 367 14.51 -11.44 -2.80
C CYS A 367 14.44 -12.45 -1.64
N TYR A 368 15.61 -12.79 -1.12
CA TYR A 368 15.80 -13.62 0.06
C TYR A 368 15.35 -12.92 1.34
N PHE A 369 14.65 -13.66 2.20
CA PHE A 369 14.52 -13.34 3.61
C PHE A 369 14.30 -14.61 4.43
N SER A 370 14.71 -14.65 5.69
CA SER A 370 14.35 -15.78 6.54
C SER A 370 12.90 -15.68 7.02
N ALA A 371 12.09 -16.72 6.80
CA ALA A 371 10.71 -16.81 7.29
C ALA A 371 10.57 -17.69 8.54
N GLY A 372 11.43 -18.70 8.68
CA GLY A 372 11.40 -19.63 9.82
C GLY A 372 12.43 -19.34 10.91
N SER A 373 13.25 -18.30 10.78
CA SER A 373 14.19 -17.88 11.80
C SER A 373 14.14 -16.37 12.08
N TYR A 374 14.49 -16.02 13.31
CA TYR A 374 14.71 -14.67 13.79
C TYR A 374 16.17 -14.28 13.56
N GLU A 375 16.37 -13.12 12.94
CA GLU A 375 17.68 -12.51 12.68
C GLU A 375 17.76 -11.17 13.43
N GLY A 376 18.53 -11.11 14.53
CA GLY A 376 18.48 -9.97 15.45
C GLY A 376 19.03 -8.64 14.93
N TRP A 377 19.59 -8.63 13.73
CA TRP A 377 20.09 -7.43 13.04
C TRP A 377 19.09 -6.84 12.03
N ARG A 378 17.97 -7.52 11.78
CA ARG A 378 16.94 -7.02 10.85
C ARG A 378 16.16 -5.86 11.47
N PRO A 379 15.74 -4.86 10.68
CA PRO A 379 15.06 -3.67 11.20
C PRO A 379 13.68 -3.97 11.82
N ASP A 380 13.09 -5.12 11.50
CA ASP A 380 11.81 -5.62 12.00
C ASP A 380 11.96 -6.63 13.15
N ALA A 381 13.17 -6.85 13.68
CA ALA A 381 13.43 -7.86 14.71
C ALA A 381 12.57 -7.69 15.98
N ASP A 382 12.24 -6.45 16.36
CA ASP A 382 11.40 -6.17 17.52
C ASP A 382 9.89 -6.50 17.31
N ALA A 383 9.48 -6.85 16.09
CA ALA A 383 8.09 -7.23 15.78
C ALA A 383 7.74 -8.67 16.18
N PHE A 384 8.73 -9.54 16.40
CA PHE A 384 8.49 -10.91 16.83
C PHE A 384 8.08 -10.96 18.31
N ALA A 385 7.03 -11.73 18.61
CA ALA A 385 6.65 -11.96 20.01
C ALA A 385 7.80 -12.68 20.73
N PRO A 386 8.21 -12.28 21.96
CA PRO A 386 9.29 -12.95 22.68
C PRO A 386 9.07 -14.46 22.91
N GLY A 387 7.81 -14.92 22.90
CA GLY A 387 7.44 -16.33 23.01
C GLY A 387 7.61 -17.14 21.72
N ALA A 388 7.75 -16.48 20.56
CA ALA A 388 7.97 -17.10 19.26
C ALA A 388 9.45 -17.45 19.02
N LEU A 389 10.38 -16.99 19.87
CA LEU A 389 11.82 -17.21 19.70
C LEU A 389 12.26 -18.50 20.38
N GLY A 390 12.77 -19.43 19.58
CA GLY A 390 13.22 -20.75 19.98
C GLY A 390 14.71 -20.83 20.28
N ARG A 391 15.27 -22.01 19.98
CA ARG A 391 16.70 -22.29 20.10
C ARG A 391 17.48 -21.59 19.00
N THR A 392 18.76 -21.33 19.29
CA THR A 392 19.72 -20.82 18.32
C THR A 392 19.87 -21.79 17.16
N LEU A 393 19.95 -21.28 15.92
CA LEU A 393 20.24 -22.09 14.75
C LEU A 393 21.68 -22.61 14.81
N ASP A 394 21.87 -23.89 14.48
CA ASP A 394 23.20 -24.50 14.50
C ASP A 394 24.10 -23.82 13.44
N GLY A 395 25.19 -23.20 13.89
CA GLY A 395 26.12 -22.45 13.02
C GLY A 395 25.90 -20.93 13.01
N PHE A 396 24.78 -20.44 13.54
CA PHE A 396 24.40 -19.02 13.50
C PHE A 396 24.04 -18.50 14.90
N GLU A 397 25.03 -18.01 15.65
CA GLU A 397 24.90 -17.68 17.08
C GLU A 397 23.86 -16.58 17.40
N ASP A 398 23.62 -15.69 16.43
CA ASP A 398 22.71 -14.55 16.54
C ASP A 398 21.33 -14.80 15.90
N GLU A 399 21.08 -16.03 15.46
CA GLU A 399 19.85 -16.45 14.78
C GLU A 399 19.09 -17.50 15.60
N ARG A 400 17.76 -17.46 15.59
CA ARG A 400 16.92 -18.37 16.40
C ARG A 400 15.76 -18.93 15.60
N TRP A 401 15.41 -20.18 15.81
CA TRP A 401 14.22 -20.77 15.21
C TRP A 401 12.95 -20.06 15.67
N LEU A 402 11.98 -19.90 14.77
CA LEU A 402 10.68 -19.32 15.06
C LEU A 402 9.61 -20.39 15.28
N ASP A 403 8.66 -20.12 16.18
CA ASP A 403 7.39 -20.87 16.22
C ASP A 403 6.49 -20.37 15.09
N VAL A 404 6.52 -21.03 13.93
CA VAL A 404 5.74 -20.66 12.73
C VAL A 404 4.21 -20.69 12.91
N ARG A 405 3.73 -21.15 14.07
CA ARG A 405 2.32 -21.10 14.47
C ARG A 405 1.95 -19.81 15.20
N ASP A 406 2.94 -19.06 15.70
CA ASP A 406 2.71 -17.80 16.37
C ASP A 406 2.26 -16.73 15.34
N PRO A 407 1.17 -16.00 15.60
CA PRO A 407 0.66 -15.01 14.67
C PRO A 407 1.67 -13.91 14.31
N SER A 408 2.58 -13.57 15.24
CA SER A 408 3.63 -12.56 14.97
C SER A 408 4.59 -13.00 13.87
N VAL A 409 4.85 -14.31 13.72
CA VAL A 409 5.74 -14.82 12.67
C VAL A 409 5.10 -14.67 11.29
N ARG A 410 3.79 -14.92 11.18
CA ARG A 410 3.03 -14.72 9.94
C ARG A 410 2.93 -13.24 9.56
N ALA A 411 2.65 -12.38 10.53
CA ALA A 411 2.59 -10.94 10.31
C ALA A 411 3.95 -10.37 9.84
N VAL A 412 5.06 -10.83 10.43
CA VAL A 412 6.40 -10.41 9.97
C VAL A 412 6.69 -10.97 8.58
N ALA A 413 6.33 -12.22 8.29
CA ALA A 413 6.50 -12.78 6.96
C ALA A 413 5.69 -12.00 5.90
N GLU A 414 4.43 -11.65 6.18
CA GLU A 414 3.62 -10.78 5.30
C GLU A 414 4.26 -9.42 5.08
N GLY A 415 4.73 -8.75 6.14
CA GLY A 415 5.42 -7.47 6.02
C GLY A 415 6.72 -7.56 5.20
N ARG A 416 7.43 -8.69 5.24
CA ARG A 416 8.60 -8.94 4.40
C ARG A 416 8.21 -9.20 2.94
N LEU A 417 7.10 -9.89 2.69
CA LEU A 417 6.55 -10.07 1.35
C LEU A 417 6.06 -8.73 0.75
N ASP A 418 5.43 -7.87 1.56
CA ASP A 418 5.05 -6.51 1.18
C ASP A 418 6.30 -5.68 0.81
N LEU A 419 7.34 -5.75 1.64
CA LEU A 419 8.61 -5.08 1.37
C LEU A 419 9.25 -5.59 0.06
N ALA A 420 9.17 -6.89 -0.22
CA ALA A 420 9.70 -7.46 -1.46
C ALA A 420 8.96 -6.91 -2.69
N ALA A 421 7.63 -6.89 -2.66
CA ALA A 421 6.84 -6.30 -3.74
C ALA A 421 7.14 -4.80 -3.91
N ALA A 422 7.19 -4.04 -2.81
CA ALA A 422 7.47 -2.60 -2.83
C ALA A 422 8.89 -2.27 -3.34
N ARG A 423 9.87 -3.15 -3.12
CA ARG A 423 11.24 -2.99 -3.63
C ARG A 423 11.41 -3.41 -5.09
N GLY A 424 10.34 -3.90 -5.73
CA GLY A 424 10.38 -4.37 -7.11
C GLY A 424 10.98 -5.76 -7.25
N CYS A 425 10.92 -6.61 -6.23
CA CYS A 425 11.28 -8.01 -6.42
C CYS A 425 10.22 -8.69 -7.31
N ASP A 426 10.64 -9.56 -8.21
CA ASP A 426 9.77 -10.41 -9.03
C ASP A 426 9.37 -11.69 -8.29
N GLY A 427 10.15 -12.07 -7.28
CA GLY A 427 9.92 -13.24 -6.44
C GLY A 427 10.62 -13.17 -5.10
N VAL A 428 10.39 -14.19 -4.28
CA VAL A 428 10.98 -14.31 -2.95
C VAL A 428 11.53 -15.71 -2.69
N GLU A 429 12.58 -15.78 -1.87
CA GLU A 429 13.14 -17.00 -1.29
C GLU A 429 12.97 -16.94 0.24
N PRO A 430 11.86 -17.45 0.80
CA PRO A 430 11.68 -17.54 2.25
C PRO A 430 12.51 -18.69 2.83
N ASP A 431 13.52 -18.39 3.63
CA ASP A 431 14.41 -19.38 4.22
C ASP A 431 13.89 -19.98 5.53
N ASN A 432 14.50 -21.10 5.94
CA ASN A 432 14.27 -21.81 7.19
C ASN A 432 12.84 -22.38 7.32
N VAL A 433 12.23 -22.73 6.18
CA VAL A 433 10.85 -23.25 6.07
C VAL A 433 10.74 -24.77 6.29
N ASP A 434 11.69 -25.36 7.01
CA ASP A 434 11.82 -26.79 7.30
C ASP A 434 12.01 -27.07 8.81
N GLY A 435 11.63 -26.12 9.67
CA GLY A 435 11.89 -26.16 11.12
C GLY A 435 11.39 -27.42 11.84
N TYR A 436 10.34 -28.09 11.36
CA TYR A 436 9.86 -29.36 11.95
C TYR A 436 10.87 -30.52 11.89
N THR A 437 11.89 -30.43 11.01
CA THR A 437 12.98 -31.41 10.93
C THR A 437 14.15 -31.08 11.85
N ASN A 438 14.12 -29.91 12.49
CA ASN A 438 15.20 -29.34 13.30
C ASN A 438 14.85 -29.28 14.80
N ASP A 439 15.88 -29.12 15.66
CA ASP A 439 15.70 -28.93 17.10
C ASP A 439 15.42 -27.45 17.43
N THR A 440 14.21 -27.00 17.08
CA THR A 440 13.79 -25.60 17.23
C THR A 440 13.52 -25.18 18.67
N GLY A 441 13.35 -26.15 19.58
CA GLY A 441 12.81 -25.92 20.92
C GLY A 441 11.28 -25.82 20.98
N PHE A 442 10.60 -25.91 19.83
CA PHE A 442 9.15 -26.02 19.71
C PHE A 442 8.76 -27.42 19.21
N ASP A 443 7.53 -27.83 19.51
CA ASP A 443 6.93 -29.05 18.97
C ASP A 443 6.29 -28.73 17.61
N LEU A 444 7.13 -28.38 16.62
CA LEU A 444 6.71 -28.17 15.24
C LEU A 444 6.48 -29.53 14.59
N THR A 445 5.37 -29.64 13.85
CA THR A 445 4.97 -30.87 13.17
C THR A 445 5.00 -30.65 11.66
N ALA A 446 5.11 -31.74 10.88
CA ALA A 446 5.03 -31.67 9.43
C ALA A 446 3.77 -30.92 8.95
N ASP A 447 2.59 -31.24 9.51
CA ASP A 447 1.33 -30.55 9.16
C ASP A 447 1.38 -29.04 9.48
N GLY A 448 2.00 -28.67 10.60
CA GLY A 448 2.16 -27.27 11.00
C GLY A 448 3.13 -26.50 10.11
N GLN A 449 4.21 -27.14 9.66
CA GLN A 449 5.12 -26.55 8.68
C GLN A 449 4.44 -26.40 7.32
N LEU A 450 3.71 -27.44 6.89
CA LEU A 450 3.02 -27.44 5.61
C LEU A 450 2.00 -26.29 5.55
N ASP A 451 1.24 -26.08 6.63
CA ASP A 451 0.31 -24.95 6.75
C ASP A 451 1.01 -23.58 6.65
N PHE A 452 2.20 -23.43 7.24
CA PHE A 452 2.98 -22.20 7.12
C PHE A 452 3.55 -21.99 5.71
N ASN A 453 4.05 -23.04 5.07
CA ASN A 453 4.63 -22.96 3.73
C ASN A 453 3.56 -22.66 2.68
N ARG A 454 2.36 -23.24 2.81
CA ARG A 454 1.19 -22.89 1.98
C ARG A 454 0.73 -21.44 2.18
N PHE A 455 0.78 -20.96 3.42
CA PHE A 455 0.49 -19.56 3.73
C PHE A 455 1.47 -18.62 3.03
N LEU A 456 2.78 -18.89 3.10
CA LEU A 456 3.79 -18.10 2.40
C LEU A 456 3.54 -18.09 0.89
N ALA A 457 3.24 -19.26 0.31
CA ALA A 457 2.94 -19.38 -1.11
C ALA A 457 1.71 -18.58 -1.54
N ALA A 458 0.62 -18.65 -0.78
CA ALA A 458 -0.57 -17.85 -1.03
C ALA A 458 -0.28 -16.35 -0.90
N ALA A 459 0.35 -15.94 0.20
CA ALA A 459 0.66 -14.54 0.47
C ALA A 459 1.61 -13.92 -0.57
N ALA A 460 2.61 -14.67 -1.05
CA ALA A 460 3.49 -14.23 -2.13
C ALA A 460 2.73 -14.10 -3.45
N ARG A 461 1.88 -15.08 -3.80
CA ARG A 461 1.06 -15.05 -5.03
C ARG A 461 0.08 -13.89 -5.04
N GLU A 462 -0.54 -13.57 -3.91
CA GLU A 462 -1.43 -12.41 -3.74
C GLU A 462 -0.72 -11.09 -4.07
N ARG A 463 0.59 -11.02 -3.83
CA ARG A 463 1.45 -9.86 -4.12
C ARG A 463 2.07 -9.89 -5.52
N GLY A 464 1.66 -10.84 -6.37
CA GLY A 464 2.23 -11.01 -7.70
C GLY A 464 3.65 -11.56 -7.72
N LEU A 465 4.19 -12.02 -6.59
CA LEU A 465 5.54 -12.53 -6.47
C LEU A 465 5.61 -14.00 -6.89
N LEU A 466 6.72 -14.39 -7.51
CA LEU A 466 7.17 -15.78 -7.56
C LEU A 466 7.60 -16.22 -6.16
N ILE A 467 7.48 -17.51 -5.85
CA ILE A 467 7.96 -18.05 -4.57
C ILE A 467 8.80 -19.32 -4.75
N GLY A 468 9.95 -19.34 -4.09
CA GLY A 468 10.86 -20.47 -4.02
C GLY A 468 10.65 -21.32 -2.76
N LEU A 469 10.63 -22.66 -2.92
CA LEU A 469 10.68 -23.58 -1.78
C LEU A 469 12.15 -23.80 -1.41
N LYS A 470 12.56 -23.37 -0.22
CA LYS A 470 13.91 -23.54 0.28
C LYS A 470 14.04 -24.85 1.08
N ASN A 471 14.86 -25.77 0.57
CA ASN A 471 15.09 -27.10 1.14
C ASN A 471 13.80 -27.95 1.29
N ASP A 472 13.16 -28.00 2.46
CA ASP A 472 11.97 -28.81 2.86
C ASP A 472 11.61 -30.02 1.96
N LEU A 473 12.57 -30.93 1.81
CA LEU A 473 12.54 -32.00 0.80
C LEU A 473 11.41 -33.02 1.04
N ASP A 474 10.99 -33.17 2.29
CA ASP A 474 9.98 -34.13 2.69
C ASP A 474 8.55 -33.67 2.34
N GLN A 475 8.35 -32.39 2.00
CA GLN A 475 7.04 -31.84 1.62
C GLN A 475 6.93 -31.42 0.13
N ILE A 476 7.96 -31.68 -0.68
CA ILE A 476 7.97 -31.31 -2.11
C ILE A 476 6.71 -31.80 -2.84
N ASP A 477 6.31 -33.06 -2.66
CA ASP A 477 5.14 -33.63 -3.35
C ASP A 477 3.82 -32.90 -2.98
N ASP A 478 3.74 -32.33 -1.78
CA ASP A 478 2.56 -31.60 -1.30
C ASP A 478 2.58 -30.10 -1.66
N LEU A 479 3.75 -29.56 -1.99
CA LEU A 479 4.01 -28.13 -2.20
C LEU A 479 4.37 -27.76 -3.65
N VAL A 480 4.79 -28.72 -4.47
CA VAL A 480 5.32 -28.45 -5.82
C VAL A 480 4.34 -27.63 -6.66
N SER A 481 3.02 -27.89 -6.57
CA SER A 481 2.00 -27.13 -7.32
C SER A 481 1.81 -25.68 -6.83
N GLU A 482 2.23 -25.39 -5.59
CA GLU A 482 2.04 -24.10 -4.91
C GLU A 482 3.29 -23.22 -4.94
N PHE A 483 4.44 -23.75 -5.34
CA PHE A 483 5.70 -23.02 -5.50
C PHE A 483 6.13 -22.93 -6.97
N ASP A 484 6.89 -21.89 -7.30
CA ASP A 484 7.26 -21.57 -8.68
C ASP A 484 8.66 -22.06 -9.05
N PHE A 485 9.52 -22.25 -8.06
CA PHE A 485 10.85 -22.82 -8.17
C PHE A 485 11.26 -23.43 -6.82
N ALA A 486 12.40 -24.12 -6.80
CA ALA A 486 13.03 -24.58 -5.56
C ALA A 486 14.44 -24.02 -5.44
N VAL A 487 14.83 -23.67 -4.22
CA VAL A 487 16.23 -23.36 -3.86
C VAL A 487 16.71 -24.44 -2.91
N ASN A 488 17.82 -25.08 -3.23
CA ASN A 488 18.39 -26.15 -2.42
C ASN A 488 19.86 -25.88 -2.12
N GLU A 489 20.26 -26.24 -0.92
CA GLU A 489 21.67 -26.33 -0.55
C GLU A 489 22.12 -27.78 -0.45
N GLN A 490 23.19 -28.12 -1.17
CA GLN A 490 23.99 -29.32 -0.95
C GLN A 490 23.31 -30.68 -1.23
N CYS A 491 22.33 -30.79 -2.14
CA CYS A 491 21.68 -32.07 -2.39
C CYS A 491 22.68 -33.13 -2.91
N HIS A 492 23.78 -32.72 -3.55
CA HIS A 492 24.82 -33.65 -4.01
C HIS A 492 25.76 -34.09 -2.88
N GLU A 493 25.92 -33.29 -1.82
CA GLU A 493 26.63 -33.71 -0.61
C GLU A 493 25.85 -34.76 0.15
N PHE A 494 24.53 -34.60 0.21
CA PHE A 494 23.66 -35.46 1.02
C PHE A 494 22.98 -36.61 0.27
N ASP A 495 23.15 -36.69 -1.06
CA ASP A 495 22.52 -37.71 -1.93
C ASP A 495 20.98 -37.60 -1.96
N GLU A 496 20.48 -36.37 -2.10
CA GLU A 496 19.05 -36.03 -1.96
C GLU A 496 18.46 -35.38 -3.22
N CYS A 497 19.28 -35.15 -4.25
CA CYS A 497 18.89 -34.39 -5.46
C CYS A 497 17.70 -34.98 -6.22
N ASP A 498 17.49 -36.30 -6.16
CA ASP A 498 16.42 -36.98 -6.88
C ASP A 498 15.02 -36.53 -6.40
N ARG A 499 14.92 -35.96 -5.19
CA ARG A 499 13.66 -35.43 -4.63
C ARG A 499 13.15 -34.20 -5.39
N TYR A 500 14.06 -33.42 -5.96
CA TYR A 500 13.71 -32.19 -6.69
C TYR A 500 13.26 -32.41 -8.14
N VAL A 501 13.35 -33.65 -8.65
CA VAL A 501 12.86 -33.98 -10.00
C VAL A 501 11.38 -33.64 -10.17
N ALA A 502 10.58 -33.65 -9.08
CA ALA A 502 9.19 -33.23 -9.11
C ALA A 502 9.00 -31.79 -9.64
N PHE A 503 9.86 -30.84 -9.24
CA PHE A 503 9.83 -29.47 -9.79
C PHE A 503 10.22 -29.44 -11.27
N VAL A 504 11.26 -30.19 -11.65
CA VAL A 504 11.75 -30.26 -13.03
C VAL A 504 10.69 -30.88 -13.96
N ASP A 505 9.97 -31.91 -13.51
CA ASP A 505 8.89 -32.57 -14.26
C ASP A 505 7.69 -31.63 -14.48
N GLU A 506 7.47 -30.66 -13.58
CA GLU A 506 6.50 -29.56 -13.77
C GLU A 506 7.05 -28.38 -14.60
N GLY A 507 8.29 -28.48 -15.09
CA GLY A 507 8.93 -27.44 -15.88
C GLY A 507 9.44 -26.25 -15.07
N LYS A 508 9.55 -26.39 -13.74
CA LYS A 508 10.02 -25.36 -12.81
C LYS A 508 11.53 -25.50 -12.54
N PRO A 509 12.29 -24.41 -12.41
CA PRO A 509 13.71 -24.51 -12.13
C PRO A 509 13.97 -24.96 -10.69
N VAL A 510 15.07 -25.69 -10.53
CA VAL A 510 15.65 -26.04 -9.24
C VAL A 510 17.03 -25.41 -9.18
N PHE A 511 17.15 -24.38 -8.37
CA PHE A 511 18.36 -23.62 -8.10
C PHE A 511 19.14 -24.32 -6.97
N ASN A 512 20.26 -24.95 -7.30
CA ASN A 512 21.03 -25.75 -6.31
C ASN A 512 22.40 -25.13 -6.04
N ALA A 513 22.76 -24.94 -4.77
CA ALA A 513 24.07 -24.46 -4.35
C ALA A 513 24.93 -25.58 -3.73
N GLU A 514 26.22 -25.62 -4.05
CA GLU A 514 27.21 -26.53 -3.44
C GLU A 514 28.41 -25.75 -2.91
N TYR A 515 28.91 -26.12 -1.72
CA TYR A 515 29.98 -25.37 -1.03
C TYR A 515 31.23 -26.20 -0.74
N ALA A 516 31.12 -27.53 -0.78
CA ALA A 516 32.17 -28.40 -0.31
C ALA A 516 33.44 -28.21 -1.15
N ARG A 517 34.58 -28.02 -0.47
CA ARG A 517 35.89 -27.82 -1.13
C ARG A 517 36.21 -28.90 -2.17
N ARG A 518 35.80 -30.15 -1.92
CA ARG A 518 35.97 -31.27 -2.85
C ARG A 518 35.28 -31.03 -4.21
N VAL A 519 34.14 -30.33 -4.21
CA VAL A 519 33.35 -29.99 -5.39
C VAL A 519 33.92 -28.75 -6.08
N VAL A 520 34.44 -27.79 -5.30
CA VAL A 520 35.19 -26.64 -5.84
C VAL A 520 36.44 -27.09 -6.60
N ASP A 521 37.19 -28.04 -6.05
CA ASP A 521 38.45 -28.53 -6.65
C ASP A 521 38.21 -29.44 -7.88
N ASP A 522 37.07 -30.16 -7.94
CA ASP A 522 36.70 -31.08 -9.03
C ASP A 522 35.17 -31.10 -9.27
N PRO A 523 34.64 -30.15 -10.08
CA PRO A 523 33.20 -29.97 -10.26
C PRO A 523 32.55 -30.95 -11.26
N ASP A 524 33.34 -31.64 -12.08
CA ASP A 524 32.87 -32.37 -13.26
C ASP A 524 31.78 -33.40 -12.94
N GLY A 525 31.94 -34.14 -11.84
CA GLY A 525 30.98 -35.16 -11.41
C GLY A 525 29.64 -34.56 -10.98
N VAL A 526 29.70 -33.49 -10.18
CA VAL A 526 28.50 -32.76 -9.71
C VAL A 526 27.79 -32.12 -10.91
N CYS A 527 28.52 -31.44 -11.79
CA CYS A 527 27.93 -30.80 -12.95
C CYS A 527 27.34 -31.80 -13.96
N ALA A 528 27.96 -32.97 -14.14
CA ALA A 528 27.38 -34.03 -14.96
C ALA A 528 26.06 -34.54 -14.38
N ARG A 529 25.99 -34.77 -13.05
CA ARG A 529 24.77 -35.22 -12.39
C ARG A 529 23.68 -34.15 -12.36
N SER A 530 24.04 -32.90 -12.10
CA SER A 530 23.14 -31.75 -12.14
C SER A 530 22.41 -31.65 -13.48
N ARG A 531 23.16 -31.72 -14.60
CA ARG A 531 22.58 -31.72 -15.95
C ARG A 531 21.73 -32.95 -16.26
N GLU A 532 22.09 -34.12 -15.74
CA GLU A 532 21.28 -35.34 -15.90
C GLU A 532 19.89 -35.18 -15.25
N LEU A 533 19.85 -34.52 -14.09
CA LEU A 533 18.63 -34.28 -13.32
C LEU A 533 17.87 -33.00 -13.73
N GLY A 534 18.46 -32.17 -14.60
CA GLY A 534 17.86 -30.90 -15.01
C GLY A 534 17.92 -29.80 -13.94
N LEU A 535 18.86 -29.90 -13.00
CA LEU A 535 19.09 -28.89 -11.96
C LEU A 535 19.96 -27.76 -12.49
N ARG A 536 19.88 -26.60 -11.85
CA ARG A 536 20.72 -25.43 -12.12
C ARG A 536 21.72 -25.27 -10.99
N THR A 537 22.81 -26.03 -11.04
CA THR A 537 23.78 -26.05 -9.94
C THR A 537 24.84 -24.95 -10.06
N LEU A 538 25.00 -24.16 -9.00
CA LEU A 538 26.15 -23.29 -8.76
C LEU A 538 27.01 -23.87 -7.63
N ILE A 539 28.32 -23.73 -7.76
CA ILE A 539 29.27 -23.96 -6.69
C ILE A 539 29.78 -22.60 -6.23
N LEU A 540 29.49 -22.25 -4.98
CA LEU A 540 29.60 -20.92 -4.43
C LEU A 540 30.42 -20.92 -3.13
N PRO A 541 30.93 -19.77 -2.68
CA PRO A 541 31.38 -19.60 -1.30
C PRO A 541 30.21 -19.74 -0.34
N ILE A 542 30.43 -20.34 0.83
CA ILE A 542 29.39 -20.48 1.87
C ILE A 542 28.89 -19.12 2.38
N ASP A 543 29.71 -18.07 2.29
CA ASP A 543 29.36 -16.71 2.69
C ASP A 543 28.44 -16.01 1.66
N LEU A 544 28.23 -16.60 0.48
CA LEU A 544 27.40 -16.05 -0.61
C LEU A 544 27.78 -14.61 -1.00
N ASP A 545 29.09 -14.34 -1.06
CA ASP A 545 29.69 -13.01 -1.28
C ASP A 545 30.25 -12.79 -2.70
N ALA A 546 29.97 -13.72 -3.61
CA ALA A 546 30.51 -13.78 -4.98
C ALA A 546 32.05 -13.84 -5.08
N SER A 547 32.77 -14.23 -4.03
CA SER A 547 34.23 -14.40 -4.07
C SER A 547 34.71 -15.43 -5.10
N PHE A 548 33.86 -16.40 -5.46
CA PHE A 548 33.98 -17.20 -6.67
C PHE A 548 32.61 -17.68 -7.15
N ARG A 549 32.53 -18.11 -8.41
CA ARG A 549 31.36 -18.72 -9.02
C ARG A 549 31.76 -19.79 -10.02
N ILE A 550 31.24 -21.01 -9.86
CA ILE A 550 31.35 -22.08 -10.86
C ILE A 550 29.94 -22.53 -11.21
N SER A 551 29.57 -22.44 -12.49
CA SER A 551 28.25 -22.87 -12.98
C SER A 551 28.35 -24.21 -13.70
N CYS A 552 27.38 -25.09 -13.46
CA CYS A 552 27.26 -26.38 -14.11
C CYS A 552 26.46 -26.34 -15.43
N ASP A 553 26.01 -25.16 -15.86
CA ASP A 553 25.14 -24.95 -17.04
C ASP A 553 25.90 -25.03 -18.38
N GLY A 554 27.24 -25.16 -18.33
CA GLY A 554 28.15 -25.21 -19.49
C GLY A 554 28.60 -26.58 -19.97
#